data_AF-A0AA51QAV6-F1
#
_entry.id   AF-A0AA51QAV6-F1
#
_cell.length_a   1.000
_cell.length_b   1.000
_cell.length_c   1.000
_cell.angle_alpha   90.00
_cell.angle_beta   90.00
_cell.angle_gamma   90.00
#
_symmetry.space_group_name_H-M   'P 1'
#
loop_
_entity.id
_entity.type
_entity.pdbx_description
1 polymer ?
#
loop_
_entity_poly.entity_id
_entity_poly.type
_entity_poly.pdbx_seq_one_letter_code
_entity_poly.pdbx_strand_id
1 'polypeptide(L)' 'MAVFKQTVTSSKIPVLEEKLEDRKKVDGYILETYREYEIYKDESGNVIKTVPTAKTDTLKYKDYGK' A
#
# COMPACT_ATOMS: atom_id res chain seq x y z
N MET A 1 32.37 -12.65 -26.40
CA MET A 1 31.07 -12.86 -25.72
C MET A 1 30.61 -11.54 -25.15
N ALA A 2 29.51 -10.98 -25.63
CA ALA A 2 28.98 -9.71 -25.14
C ALA A 2 27.85 -10.01 -24.14
N VAL A 3 27.97 -9.50 -22.92
CA VAL A 3 26.93 -9.61 -21.89
C VAL A 3 26.00 -8.43 -22.08
N PHE A 4 24.81 -8.66 -22.66
CA PHE A 4 23.76 -7.65 -22.73
C PHE A 4 23.15 -7.48 -21.34
N LYS A 5 23.48 -6.38 -20.66
CA LYS A 5 22.71 -5.92 -19.50
C LYS A 5 21.45 -5.26 -20.04
N GLN A 6 20.35 -5.99 -20.01
CA GLN A 6 19.04 -5.47 -20.35
C GLN A 6 18.72 -4.32 -19.39
N THR A 7 18.73 -3.09 -19.91
CA THR A 7 18.30 -1.90 -19.18
C THR A 7 16.78 -1.94 -19.12
N VAL A 8 16.26 -2.65 -18.13
CA VAL A 8 14.85 -2.58 -17.72
C VAL A 8 14.56 -1.15 -17.29
N THR A 9 13.90 -0.41 -18.18
CA THR A 9 13.22 0.86 -17.92
C THR A 9 12.04 0.59 -16.98
N SER A 10 12.37 0.35 -15.71
CA SER A 10 11.39 0.40 -14.62
C SER A 10 10.60 1.70 -14.75
N SER A 11 9.26 1.59 -14.76
CA SER A 11 8.40 2.72 -14.49
C SER A 11 8.78 3.28 -13.11
N LYS A 12 9.66 4.29 -13.10
CA LYS A 12 10.20 4.90 -11.87
C LYS A 12 9.13 5.50 -10.97
N ILE A 13 7.91 5.66 -11.48
CA ILE A 13 6.79 6.23 -10.76
C ILE A 13 6.07 5.07 -10.05
N PRO A 14 6.08 5.03 -8.70
CA PRO A 14 5.35 4.03 -7.95
C PRO A 14 3.84 4.20 -8.12
N VAL A 15 3.09 3.12 -7.91
CA VAL A 15 1.64 3.20 -7.72
C VAL A 15 1.36 3.45 -6.25
N LEU A 16 0.46 4.39 -5.95
CA LEU A 16 -0.01 4.63 -4.58
C LEU A 16 -1.18 3.70 -4.29
N GLU A 17 -1.08 2.94 -3.20
CA GLU A 17 -2.14 2.04 -2.73
C GLU A 17 -2.37 2.24 -1.23
N GLU A 18 -3.64 2.34 -0.82
CA GLU A 18 -4.02 2.39 0.60
C GLU A 18 -4.27 0.97 1.14
N LYS A 19 -3.71 0.66 2.31
CA LYS A 19 -3.84 -0.65 2.96
C LYS A 19 -4.31 -0.48 4.39
N LEU A 20 -5.18 -1.38 4.84
CA LEU A 20 -5.63 -1.45 6.23
C LEU A 20 -4.48 -1.93 7.11
N GLU A 21 -4.02 -1.08 8.02
CA GLU A 21 -2.95 -1.38 8.99
C GLU A 21 -3.49 -1.81 10.35
N ASP A 22 -4.59 -1.21 10.78
CA ASP A 22 -5.20 -1.48 12.08
C ASP A 22 -6.71 -1.42 12.01
N ARG A 23 -7.37 -2.27 12.80
CA ARG A 23 -8.81 -2.30 12.98
C ARG A 23 -9.14 -2.61 14.42
N LYS A 24 -9.86 -1.71 15.08
CA LYS A 24 -10.26 -1.86 16.48
C LYS A 24 -11.71 -1.49 16.72
N LYS A 25 -12.33 -2.18 17.67
CA LYS A 25 -13.66 -1.86 18.19
C LYS A 25 -13.52 -1.11 19.50
N VAL A 26 -14.09 0.09 19.59
CA VAL A 26 -14.06 0.95 20.78
C VAL A 26 -15.45 1.53 20.99
N ASP A 27 -16.07 1.24 22.13
CA ASP A 27 -17.37 1.79 22.54
C ASP A 27 -18.50 1.69 21.50
N GLY A 28 -18.57 0.54 20.82
CA GLY A 28 -19.55 0.29 19.76
C GLY A 28 -19.28 1.06 18.47
N TYR A 29 -18.04 1.49 18.23
CA TYR A 29 -17.56 1.99 16.95
C TYR A 29 -16.43 1.11 16.44
N ILE A 30 -16.31 1.02 15.12
CA ILE A 30 -15.15 0.44 14.44
C ILE A 30 -14.26 1.61 14.00
N LEU A 31 -12.98 1.50 14.32
CA LEU A 31 -11.93 2.39 13.83
C LEU A 31 -11.00 1.58 12.93
N GLU A 32 -10.85 2.01 11.69
CA GLU A 32 -9.96 1.42 10.70
C GLU A 32 -8.91 2.45 10.30
N THR A 33 -7.63 2.09 10.45
CA THR A 33 -6.51 2.95 10.04
C THR A 33 -5.93 2.41 8.75
N TYR A 34 -5.95 3.23 7.71
CA TYR A 34 -5.34 2.95 6.42
C TYR A 34 -4.03 3.73 6.30
N ARG A 35 -3.02 3.12 5.72
CA ARG A 35 -1.77 3.79 5.34
C ARG A 35 -1.59 3.71 3.84
N GLU A 36 -1.14 4.80 3.25
CA GLU A 36 -0.74 4.85 1.84
C GLU A 36 0.68 4.28 1.66
N TYR A 37 0.86 3.51 0.60
CA TYR A 37 2.11 2.86 0.26
C TYR A 37 2.53 3.19 -1.17
N GLU A 38 3.82 3.43 -1.35
CA GLU A 38 4.45 3.41 -2.68
C GLU A 38 4.77 1.96 -3.07
N ILE A 39 4.12 1.48 -4.13
CA ILE A 39 4.30 0.14 -4.68
C ILE A 39 5.14 0.23 -5.97
N TYR A 40 6.35 -0.31 -5.92
CA TYR A 40 7.25 -0.38 -7.05
C TYR A 40 7.16 -1.76 -7.70
N LYS A 41 6.95 -1.78 -9.01
CA LYS A 41 6.81 -2.99 -9.83
C LYS A 41 7.92 -3.06 -10.87
N ASP A 42 8.31 -4.28 -11.23
CA ASP A 42 9.16 -4.51 -12.41
C ASP A 42 8.34 -4.40 -13.72
N GLU A 43 9.01 -4.52 -14.87
CA GLU A 43 8.34 -4.44 -16.18
C GLU A 43 7.33 -5.57 -16.43
N SER A 44 7.42 -6.68 -15.69
CA SER A 44 6.45 -7.78 -15.74
C SER A 44 5.28 -7.59 -14.77
N GLY A 45 5.26 -6.48 -14.01
CA GLY A 45 4.23 -6.16 -13.04
C GLY A 45 4.43 -6.79 -11.66
N ASN A 46 5.54 -7.48 -11.41
CA ASN A 46 5.82 -8.08 -10.10
C ASN A 46 6.23 -6.99 -9.10
N VAL A 47 5.71 -7.06 -7.87
CA VAL A 47 6.08 -6.13 -6.80
C VAL A 47 7.51 -6.43 -6.34
N ILE A 48 8.38 -5.43 -6.42
CA ILE A 48 9.78 -5.52 -5.99
C ILE A 48 10.08 -4.70 -4.73
N LYS A 49 9.23 -3.72 -4.40
CA LYS A 49 9.36 -2.90 -3.19
C LYS A 49 8.00 -2.34 -2.77
N THR A 50 7.78 -2.28 -1.47
CA THR A 50 6.64 -1.59 -0.84
C THR A 50 7.19 -0.68 0.23
N VAL A 51 6.88 0.61 0.18
CA VAL A 51 7.38 1.61 1.14
C VAL A 51 6.18 2.32 1.77
N PRO A 52 6.06 2.32 3.11
CA PRO A 52 5.03 3.13 3.78
C PRO A 52 5.31 4.61 3.57
N THR A 53 4.29 5.37 3.20
CA THR A 53 4.37 6.83 3.28
C THR A 53 3.99 7.29 4.69
N ALA A 54 4.14 8.60 4.95
CA ALA A 54 3.68 9.20 6.20
C ALA A 54 2.15 9.44 6.21
N LYS A 55 1.45 9.26 5.09
CA LYS A 55 0.01 9.50 5.00
C LYS A 55 -0.75 8.33 5.60
N THR A 56 -1.59 8.64 6.58
CA THR A 56 -2.51 7.70 7.22
C THR A 56 -3.87 8.34 7.36
N ASP A 57 -4.91 7.57 7.07
CA ASP A 57 -6.31 7.98 7.20
C ASP A 57 -7.02 7.05 8.18
N THR A 58 -7.95 7.59 8.97
CA THR A 58 -8.73 6.80 9.93
C THR A 58 -10.22 6.94 9.65
N LEU A 59 -10.87 5.82 9.37
CA LEU A 59 -12.32 5.74 9.27
C LEU A 59 -12.90 5.34 10.62
N LYS A 60 -13.90 6.09 11.08
CA LYS A 60 -14.69 5.75 12.27
C LYS A 60 -16.15 5.62 11.89
N TYR A 61 -16.72 4.46 12.14
CA TYR A 61 -18.15 4.20 11.87
C TYR A 61 -18.78 3.40 13.00
N LYS A 62 -20.09 3.54 13.17
CA LYS A 62 -20.83 2.81 14.23
C LYS A 62 -20.82 1.32 13.91
N ASP A 63 -20.50 0.51 14.90
CA ASP A 63 -20.66 -0.94 14.78
C ASP A 63 -22.14 -1.28 14.99
N TYR A 64 -22.82 -1.63 13.90
CA TYR A 64 -24.21 -2.10 13.92
C TYR A 64 -24.32 -3.61 14.13
N GLY A 65 -23.20 -4.31 14.34
CA GLY A 65 -23.18 -5.72 14.72
C GLY A 65 -23.88 -5.91 16.06
N LYS A 66 -25.08 -6.49 16.01
CA LYS A 66 -25.84 -6.95 17.18
C LYS A 66 -25.05 -7.99 17.98
#